data_AF-A0A7X9PJ00-F1
#
_entry.id   AF-A0A7X9PJ00-F1
#
_cell.length_a   1.000
_cell.length_b   1.000
_cell.length_c   1.000
_cell.angle_alpha   90.00
_cell.angle_beta   90.00
_cell.angle_gamma   90.00
#
_symmetry.space_group_name_H-M   'P 1'
#
loop_
_entity.id
_entity.type
_entity.pdbx_description
1 polymer ?
#
loop_
_entity_poly.entity_id
_entity_poly.type
_entity_poly.pdbx_seq_one_letter_code
_entity_poly.pdbx_strand_id
1 'polypeptide(L)'
;ADIIISLEPMESLRYLPYLNDESWLISNTSPFVNIPNYPNIEKVFSEVKKVKNHVLIPAEEMAKELGSDKVVNMIILGASAPHLGFTKDEMLKAIEQMFKNKGQDVLDLNFKAFELGYNFKA
;
A
#
# COMPACT_ATOMS: atom_id res chain seq x y z
N ALA A 1 14.32 -5.83 -7.51
CA ALA A 1 12.89 -5.48 -7.70
C ALA A 1 12.82 -3.98 -7.69
N ASP A 2 12.11 -3.38 -8.65
CA ASP A 2 12.02 -1.91 -8.75
C ASP A 2 11.10 -1.32 -7.67
N ILE A 3 10.20 -2.15 -7.12
CA ILE A 3 9.29 -1.78 -6.04
C ILE A 3 9.00 -2.98 -5.14
N ILE A 4 8.93 -2.73 -3.83
CA ILE A 4 8.32 -3.61 -2.83
C ILE A 4 6.99 -2.98 -2.42
N ILE A 5 5.91 -3.74 -2.49
CA ILE A 5 4.59 -3.38 -1.97
C ILE A 5 4.24 -4.41 -0.90
N SER A 6 4.02 -3.97 0.34
CA SER A 6 3.68 -4.85 1.45
C SER A 6 2.51 -4.31 2.28
N LEU A 7 1.71 -5.23 2.79
CA LEU A 7 0.59 -4.92 3.67
C LEU A 7 1.02 -4.79 5.14
N GLU A 8 2.29 -5.09 5.45
CA GLU A 8 2.80 -5.20 6.81
C GLU A 8 4.27 -4.75 6.87
N PRO A 9 4.63 -3.84 7.79
CA PRO A 9 5.94 -3.20 7.78
C PRO A 9 7.12 -4.15 8.03
N MET A 10 6.97 -5.17 8.87
CA MET A 10 8.05 -6.16 9.10
C MET A 10 8.24 -7.08 7.89
N GLU A 11 7.18 -7.43 7.17
CA GLU A 11 7.23 -8.19 5.93
C GLU A 11 8.04 -7.43 4.87
N SER A 12 7.85 -6.12 4.75
CA SER A 12 8.61 -5.29 3.80
C SER A 12 10.12 -5.42 4.00
N LEU A 13 10.58 -5.56 5.25
CA LEU A 13 12.00 -5.67 5.59
C LEU A 13 12.63 -6.99 5.12
N ARG A 14 11.83 -8.06 4.95
CA ARG A 14 12.30 -9.36 4.45
C ARG A 14 12.86 -9.25 3.03
N TYR A 15 12.37 -8.29 2.25
CA TYR A 15 12.68 -8.15 0.84
C TYR A 15 13.75 -7.07 0.56
N LEU A 16 14.29 -6.41 1.59
CA LEU A 16 15.36 -5.42 1.42
C LEU A 16 16.54 -5.87 0.55
N PRO A 17 17.02 -7.14 0.63
CA PRO A 17 18.13 -7.59 -0.23
C PRO A 17 17.84 -7.53 -1.73
N TYR A 18 16.59 -7.36 -2.14
CA TYR A 18 16.18 -7.23 -3.55
C TYR A 18 16.09 -5.78 -4.03
N LEU A 19 16.24 -4.79 -3.15
CA LEU A 19 16.22 -3.37 -3.50
C LEU A 19 17.58 -2.90 -4.03
N ASN A 20 17.54 -1.93 -4.94
CA ASN A 20 18.67 -1.07 -5.31
C ASN A 20 18.38 0.39 -4.90
N ASP A 21 19.31 1.30 -5.17
CA ASP A 21 19.23 2.71 -4.75
C ASP A 21 18.07 3.51 -5.39
N GLU A 22 17.50 3.00 -6.49
CA GLU A 22 16.38 3.62 -7.21
C GLU A 22 15.03 2.96 -6.87
N SER A 23 15.06 1.85 -6.14
CA SER A 23 13.86 1.07 -5.84
C SER A 23 12.98 1.76 -4.79
N TRP A 24 11.68 1.49 -4.85
CA TRP A 24 10.68 1.98 -3.89
C TRP A 24 10.28 0.91 -2.87
N LEU A 25 10.06 1.31 -1.62
CA LEU A 25 9.43 0.48 -0.60
C LEU A 25 8.14 1.14 -0.13
N ILE A 26 7.00 0.48 -0.36
CA ILE A 26 5.68 0.96 0.04
C ILE A 26 5.09 -0.05 0.99
N SER A 27 4.75 0.40 2.19
CA SER A 27 4.20 -0.45 3.23
C SER A 27 3.09 0.25 4.01
N ASN A 28 2.14 -0.55 4.48
CA ASN A 28 1.21 -0.12 5.52
C ASN A 28 1.97 0.21 6.82
N THR A 29 1.41 1.09 7.65
CA THR A 29 1.91 1.35 9.01
C THR A 29 1.40 0.36 10.04
N SER A 30 0.28 -0.31 9.80
CA SER A 30 -0.27 -1.25 10.78
C SER A 30 0.55 -2.55 10.87
N PRO A 31 1.07 -2.91 12.05
CA PRO A 31 1.72 -4.18 12.25
C PRO A 31 0.70 -5.31 12.41
N PHE A 32 1.01 -6.48 11.87
CA PHE A 32 0.24 -7.69 12.15
C PHE A 32 0.95 -8.54 13.21
N VAL A 33 0.66 -8.25 14.48
CA VAL A 33 1.31 -8.89 15.64
C VAL A 33 0.68 -10.26 15.92
N ASN A 34 1.15 -11.28 15.22
CA ASN A 34 0.72 -12.67 15.40
C ASN A 34 1.82 -13.59 15.98
N ILE A 35 2.94 -13.02 16.40
CA ILE A 35 4.07 -13.73 17.01
C ILE A 35 4.46 -13.07 18.34
N PRO A 36 4.92 -13.86 19.34
CA PRO A 36 5.28 -13.32 20.66
C PRO A 36 6.51 -12.41 20.62
N ASN A 37 7.39 -12.56 19.63
CA ASN A 37 8.64 -11.80 19.49
C ASN A 37 8.60 -10.80 18.33
N TYR A 38 7.45 -10.18 18.07
CA TYR A 38 7.37 -9.13 17.06
C TYR A 38 8.29 -7.96 17.47
N PRO A 39 9.16 -7.44 16.57
CA PRO A 39 10.08 -6.36 16.92
C PRO A 39 9.36 -5.10 17.39
N ASN A 40 10.05 -4.26 18.16
CA ASN A 40 9.51 -2.94 18.47
C ASN A 40 9.17 -2.19 17.16
N ILE A 41 7.93 -1.72 17.03
CA ILE A 41 7.41 -1.14 15.80
C ILE A 41 8.17 0.12 15.36
N GLU A 42 8.68 0.93 16.30
CA GLU A 42 9.49 2.10 15.98
C GLU A 42 10.82 1.69 15.34
N LYS A 43 11.40 0.56 15.76
CA LYS A 43 12.59 -0.02 15.10
C LYS A 43 12.26 -0.53 13.71
N VAL A 44 11.11 -1.17 13.51
CA VAL A 44 10.69 -1.61 12.17
C VAL A 44 10.56 -0.39 11.25
N PHE A 45 9.87 0.66 11.69
CA PHE A 45 9.75 1.89 10.92
C PHE A 45 11.09 2.58 10.70
N SER A 46 12.00 2.57 11.67
CA SER A 46 13.33 3.17 11.48
C SER A 46 14.15 2.44 10.42
N GLU A 47 14.06 1.11 10.34
CA GLU A 47 14.68 0.34 9.25
C GLU A 47 14.04 0.65 7.90
N VAL A 48 12.71 0.73 7.81
CA VAL A 48 12.02 1.12 6.55
C VAL A 48 12.48 2.51 6.09
N LYS A 49 12.56 3.48 7.02
CA LYS A 49 12.95 4.87 6.72
C LYS A 49 14.40 5.02 6.26
N LYS A 50 15.25 4.00 6.41
CA LYS A 50 16.60 3.98 5.81
C LYS A 50 16.57 3.79 4.29
N VAL A 51 15.49 3.23 3.75
CA VAL A 51 15.30 3.14 2.29
C VAL A 51 15.02 4.54 1.78
N LYS A 52 15.82 5.01 0.81
CA LYS A 52 15.72 6.38 0.28
C LYS A 52 14.32 6.70 -0.22
N ASN A 53 13.75 5.82 -1.04
CA ASN A 53 12.42 5.99 -1.59
C ASN A 53 11.45 5.08 -0.83
N HIS A 54 10.76 5.62 0.17
CA HIS A 54 9.80 4.86 0.97
C HIS A 54 8.48 5.60 1.14
N VAL A 55 7.41 4.83 1.33
CA VAL A 55 6.09 5.31 1.73
C VAL A 55 5.58 4.40 2.84
N LEU A 56 5.28 5.00 3.99
CA LEU A 56 4.57 4.38 5.09
C LEU A 56 3.17 4.97 5.17
N ILE A 57 2.15 4.19 4.79
CA ILE A 57 0.77 4.66 4.66
C ILE A 57 -0.15 4.02 5.72
N PRO A 58 -0.99 4.79 6.43
CA PRO A 58 -1.96 4.24 7.40
C PRO A 58 -3.22 3.70 6.70
N ALA A 59 -3.02 2.73 5.80
CA ALA A 59 -4.07 2.28 4.90
C ALA A 59 -5.26 1.63 5.63
N GLU A 60 -5.06 1.01 6.78
CA GLU A 60 -6.15 0.50 7.61
C GLU A 60 -7.03 1.60 8.22
N GLU A 61 -6.42 2.68 8.72
CA GLU A 61 -7.18 3.81 9.27
C GLU A 61 -7.99 4.48 8.16
N MET A 62 -7.35 4.72 7.02
CA MET A 62 -7.98 5.27 5.81
C MET A 62 -9.12 4.37 5.30
N ALA A 63 -8.97 3.05 5.34
CA ALA A 63 -10.02 2.11 4.96
C ALA A 63 -11.21 2.12 5.93
N LYS A 64 -10.96 2.29 7.24
CA LYS A 64 -12.01 2.46 8.25
C LYS A 64 -12.81 3.74 8.05
N GLU A 65 -12.16 4.83 7.65
CA GLU A 65 -12.85 6.09 7.30
C GLU A 65 -13.77 5.92 6.07
N LEU A 66 -13.41 5.03 5.14
CA LEU A 66 -14.27 4.64 4.02
C LEU A 66 -15.35 3.61 4.40
N GLY A 67 -15.37 3.15 5.66
CA GLY A 67 -16.34 2.17 6.16
C GLY A 67 -16.09 0.73 5.69
N SER A 68 -14.87 0.40 5.23
CA SER A 68 -14.58 -0.96 4.76
C SER A 68 -13.10 -1.33 4.85
N ASP A 69 -12.75 -2.23 5.76
CA ASP A 69 -11.38 -2.79 5.85
C ASP A 69 -10.97 -3.57 4.60
N LYS A 70 -11.92 -3.92 3.72
CA LYS A 70 -11.64 -4.69 2.49
C LYS A 70 -10.88 -3.89 1.43
N VAL A 71 -10.80 -2.56 1.55
CA VAL A 71 -10.14 -1.71 0.56
C VAL A 71 -8.71 -1.30 0.91
N VAL A 72 -8.13 -1.82 2.00
CA VAL A 72 -6.73 -1.56 2.39
C VAL A 72 -5.76 -1.80 1.22
N ASN A 73 -5.90 -2.93 0.52
CA ASN A 73 -5.05 -3.26 -0.62
C ASN A 73 -5.17 -2.24 -1.76
N MET A 74 -6.34 -1.62 -1.92
CA MET A 74 -6.59 -0.67 -2.98
C MET A 74 -6.01 0.71 -2.66
N ILE A 75 -5.99 1.10 -1.39
CA ILE A 75 -5.28 2.27 -0.89
C ILE A 75 -3.77 2.10 -1.09
N ILE A 76 -3.22 0.93 -0.77
CA ILE A 76 -1.79 0.65 -0.97
C ILE A 76 -1.44 0.60 -2.46
N LEU A 77 -2.30 0.04 -3.30
CA LEU A 77 -2.13 0.10 -4.76
C LEU A 77 -2.14 1.55 -5.27
N GLY A 78 -3.06 2.38 -4.77
CA GLY A 78 -3.10 3.80 -5.06
C GLY A 78 -1.80 4.51 -4.72
N ALA A 79 -1.26 4.28 -3.52
CA ALA A 79 0.02 4.87 -3.10
C ALA A 79 1.21 4.37 -3.95
N SER A 80 1.08 3.18 -4.54
CA SER A 80 2.11 2.57 -5.39
C SER A 80 2.05 3.03 -6.85
N ALA A 81 0.88 3.49 -7.29
CA ALA A 81 0.60 3.84 -8.67
C ALA A 81 1.64 4.78 -9.34
N PRO A 82 2.11 5.86 -8.69
CA PRO A 82 3.09 6.77 -9.31
C PRO A 82 4.44 6.12 -9.65
N HIS A 83 4.72 4.94 -9.09
CA HIS A 83 6.01 4.25 -9.16
C HIS A 83 5.99 2.98 -10.01
N LEU A 84 4.81 2.56 -10.50
CA LEU A 84 4.61 1.31 -11.23
C LEU A 84 4.81 1.44 -12.75
N GLY A 85 4.98 2.65 -13.28
CA GLY A 85 5.18 2.89 -14.72
C GLY A 85 3.89 2.84 -15.56
N PHE A 86 2.72 2.76 -14.93
CA PHE A 86 1.42 2.86 -15.59
C PHE A 86 0.80 4.24 -15.38
N THR A 87 -0.03 4.67 -16.33
CA THR A 87 -0.87 5.84 -16.13
C THR A 87 -1.98 5.54 -15.12
N LYS A 88 -2.44 6.59 -14.43
CA LYS A 88 -3.58 6.51 -13.52
C LYS A 88 -4.82 5.94 -14.22
N ASP A 89 -5.09 6.36 -15.45
CA ASP A 89 -6.25 5.92 -16.23
C ASP A 89 -6.19 4.43 -16.59
N GLU A 90 -5.01 3.90 -16.92
CA GLU A 90 -4.83 2.46 -17.15
C GLU A 90 -5.15 1.65 -15.89
N MET A 91 -4.72 2.13 -14.73
CA MET A 91 -5.02 1.48 -13.45
C MET A 91 -6.50 1.56 -13.09
N LEU A 92 -7.14 2.72 -13.26
CA LEU A 92 -8.58 2.87 -13.02
C LEU A 92 -9.40 1.96 -13.96
N LYS A 93 -9.02 1.86 -15.24
CA LYS A 93 -9.67 0.91 -16.16
C LYS A 93 -9.48 -0.54 -15.72
N ALA A 94 -8.31 -0.92 -15.23
CA ALA A 94 -8.07 -2.27 -14.71
C ALA A 94 -8.95 -2.58 -13.49
N ILE A 95 -9.06 -1.63 -12.55
CA ILE A 95 -9.95 -1.73 -11.38
C ILE A 95 -11.40 -1.88 -11.85
N GLU A 96 -11.85 -1.08 -12.81
CA GLU A 96 -13.18 -1.20 -13.39
C GLU A 96 -13.44 -2.60 -13.94
N GLN A 97 -12.53 -3.13 -14.77
CA GLN A 97 -12.70 -4.46 -15.35
C GLN A 97 -12.77 -5.57 -14.29
N MET A 98 -12.02 -5.44 -13.19
CA MET A 98 -12.05 -6.40 -12.09
C MET A 98 -13.35 -6.37 -11.28
N PHE A 99 -13.92 -5.18 -11.05
CA PHE A 99 -15.02 -4.99 -10.11
C PHE A 99 -16.38 -4.69 -10.75
N LYS A 100 -16.48 -4.46 -12.07
CA LYS A 100 -17.74 -4.14 -12.77
C LYS A 100 -18.88 -5.14 -12.50
N ASN A 101 -18.55 -6.42 -12.29
CA ASN A 101 -19.53 -7.48 -12.03
C ASN A 101 -19.87 -7.66 -10.54
N LYS A 102 -19.33 -6.82 -9.65
CA LYS A 102 -19.51 -6.89 -8.19
C LYS A 102 -20.49 -5.85 -7.65
N GLY A 103 -21.07 -5.02 -8.52
CA GLY A 103 -22.01 -3.95 -8.19
C GLY A 103 -21.35 -2.57 -8.14
N GLN A 104 -22.14 -1.53 -8.42
CA GLN A 104 -21.65 -0.15 -8.53
C GLN A 104 -21.03 0.35 -7.22
N ASP A 105 -21.65 0.06 -6.07
CA ASP A 105 -21.15 0.50 -4.77
C ASP A 105 -19.75 -0.08 -4.46
N VAL A 106 -19.49 -1.33 -4.85
CA VAL A 106 -18.18 -1.97 -4.67
C VAL A 106 -17.14 -1.32 -5.58
N LEU A 107 -17.50 -1.03 -6.83
CA LEU A 107 -16.63 -0.35 -7.77
C LEU A 107 -16.27 1.06 -7.29
N ASP A 108 -17.28 1.85 -6.89
CA ASP A 108 -17.10 3.21 -6.41
C ASP A 108 -16.24 3.27 -5.14
N LEU A 109 -16.43 2.29 -4.23
CA LEU A 109 -15.62 2.17 -3.03
C LEU A 109 -14.15 1.87 -3.35
N ASN A 110 -13.88 0.98 -4.32
CA ASN A 110 -12.51 0.70 -4.77
C ASN A 110 -11.87 1.90 -5.46
N PHE A 111 -12.63 2.66 -6.26
CA PHE A 111 -12.12 3.91 -6.85
C PHE A 111 -11.77 4.94 -5.78
N LYS A 112 -12.65 5.17 -4.80
CA LYS A 112 -12.37 6.10 -3.69
C LYS A 112 -11.13 5.66 -2.90
N ALA A 113 -10.99 4.37 -2.64
CA ALA A 113 -9.82 3.82 -1.96
C ALA A 113 -8.53 4.02 -2.76
N PHE A 114 -8.55 3.72 -4.06
CA PHE A 114 -7.40 3.93 -4.94
C PHE A 114 -7.00 5.40 -4.97
N GLU A 115 -7.98 6.31 -5.14
CA GLU A 115 -7.74 7.76 -5.13
C GLU A 115 -7.14 8.25 -3.82
N LEU A 116 -7.64 7.73 -2.70
CA LEU A 116 -7.15 8.11 -1.38
C LEU A 116 -5.68 7.71 -1.20
N GLY A 117 -5.30 6.52 -1.67
CA GLY A 117 -3.90 6.09 -1.75
C GLY A 117 -3.07 6.91 -2.72
N TYR A 118 -3.57 7.16 -3.93
CA TYR A 118 -2.87 7.90 -4.99
C TYR A 118 -2.51 9.33 -4.57
N ASN A 119 -3.39 9.96 -3.80
CA ASN A 119 -3.19 11.32 -3.32
C ASN A 119 -2.45 11.39 -1.96
N PHE A 120 -2.09 10.25 -1.37
CA PHE A 120 -1.31 10.21 -0.14
C PHE A 120 0.11 10.77 -0.39
N LYS A 121 0.54 11.69 0.48
CA LYS A 121 1.90 12.25 0.46
C LYS A 121 2.60 11.83 1.75
N ALA A 122 3.72 11.13 1.60
CA ALA A 122 4.58 10.70 2.70
C ALA A 122 5.33 11.87 3.34
#